data_AF-A0A956YR09-F1
#
_entry.id   AF-A0A956YR09-F1
#
_cell.length_a   1.000
_cell.length_b   1.000
_cell.length_c   1.000
_cell.angle_alpha   90.00
_cell.angle_beta   90.00
_cell.angle_gamma   90.00
#
_symmetry.space_group_name_H-M   'P 1'
#
loop_
_entity.id
_entity.type
_entity.pdbx_description
1 polymer ?
#
loop_
_entity_poly.entity_id
_entity_poly.type
_entity_poly.pdbx_seq_one_letter_code
_entity_poly.pdbx_strand_id
1 'polypeptide(L)'
;MQRKNTNRMTNAIPWTNYDLIFFDCDSTLSAIEGIDELARFKGKEWRVSVLTQKAMDGELDLSDVYGKRLQAIRPTRGQLKAIEERYWDTIVPDAQATIDALKYLGKQVFIISGGLAEPVRGFGVRLGVPAEHIRAVQLEYNELSGNWWRYYEPSEQASQSYLDFDEGPLTVSNGKSAIIRELTRERRGRIMMIGDGSSDLATRPVVDLFVGFGGVVARENVKDKADVFVQVNSLASIVPMACGFQGYAKVLNTPHQAVFEHGLAHIRDHEVLMRSELMQAFEKEFQRNED
;
A
#
# COMPACT_ATOMS: atom_id res chain seq x y z
N MET A 1 24.73 -0.46 55.86
CA MET A 1 23.83 0.64 55.48
C MET A 1 23.67 0.59 53.96
N GLN A 2 22.57 0.03 53.47
CA GLN A 2 22.26 -0.12 52.04
C GLN A 2 22.03 1.26 51.40
N ARG A 3 22.62 1.51 50.23
CA ARG A 3 22.09 2.49 49.28
C ARG A 3 21.68 1.75 48.01
N LYS A 4 20.37 1.69 47.82
CA LYS A 4 19.67 1.03 46.72
C LYS A 4 20.05 1.68 45.39
N ASN A 5 20.41 0.85 44.43
CA ASN A 5 20.37 1.13 43.01
C ASN A 5 19.00 1.67 42.64
N THR A 6 18.90 2.94 42.27
CA THR A 6 17.73 3.48 41.58
C THR A 6 17.81 3.05 40.12
N ASN A 7 17.13 1.94 39.83
CA ASN A 7 16.78 1.51 38.48
C ASN A 7 16.15 2.71 37.74
N ARG A 8 16.87 3.27 36.76
CA ARG A 8 16.24 4.12 35.74
C ARG A 8 15.33 3.19 34.94
N MET A 9 14.04 3.21 35.26
CA MET A 9 13.02 2.59 34.42
C MET A 9 13.13 3.26 33.04
N THR A 10 13.66 2.52 32.07
CA THR A 10 13.55 2.88 30.66
C THR A 10 12.06 2.94 30.36
N ASN A 11 11.57 4.12 29.97
CA ASN A 11 10.22 4.28 29.44
C ASN A 11 10.15 3.54 28.10
N ALA A 12 10.06 2.21 28.14
CA ALA A 12 9.91 1.40 26.95
C ALA A 12 8.53 1.68 26.36
N ILE A 13 8.51 2.13 25.10
CA ILE A 13 7.28 2.35 24.34
C ILE A 13 6.56 1.00 24.25
N PRO A 14 5.30 0.86 24.72
CA PRO A 14 4.56 -0.40 24.56
C PRO A 14 4.22 -0.62 23.07
N TRP A 15 4.40 -1.84 22.57
CA TRP A 15 3.85 -2.17 21.25
C TRP A 15 2.33 -2.16 21.35
N THR A 16 1.70 -1.59 20.34
CA THR A 16 0.29 -1.23 20.39
C THR A 16 -0.31 -1.51 19.03
N ASN A 17 -1.50 -2.12 19.03
CA ASN A 17 -2.17 -2.56 17.82
C ASN A 17 -2.65 -1.38 16.95
N TYR A 18 -2.79 -1.64 15.65
CA TYR A 18 -3.28 -0.69 14.66
C TYR A 18 -4.65 -1.12 14.16
N ASP A 19 -5.53 -0.17 13.90
CA ASP A 19 -6.95 -0.43 13.60
C ASP A 19 -7.29 -0.12 12.14
N LEU A 20 -6.67 0.93 11.59
CA LEU A 20 -6.87 1.41 10.23
C LEU A 20 -5.58 1.14 9.44
N ILE A 21 -5.66 0.21 8.48
CA ILE A 21 -4.51 -0.26 7.72
C ILE A 21 -4.67 0.20 6.26
N PHE A 22 -3.74 1.04 5.81
CA PHE A 22 -3.72 1.60 4.48
C PHE A 22 -2.59 0.97 3.66
N PHE A 23 -2.91 0.55 2.44
CA PHE A 23 -1.95 0.02 1.48
C PHE A 23 -1.89 0.93 0.25
N ASP A 24 -0.69 1.14 -0.26
CA ASP A 24 -0.53 1.48 -1.68
C ASP A 24 -0.84 0.26 -2.57
N CYS A 25 -1.11 0.50 -3.85
CA CYS A 25 -1.38 -0.54 -4.83
C CYS A 25 -0.12 -0.89 -5.63
N ASP A 26 0.36 0.05 -6.44
CA ASP A 26 1.52 -0.12 -7.31
C ASP A 26 2.77 -0.40 -6.46
N SER A 27 3.61 -1.34 -6.92
CA SER A 27 4.83 -1.77 -6.23
C SER A 27 4.65 -2.23 -4.75
N THR A 28 3.41 -2.44 -4.29
CA THR A 28 3.07 -2.77 -2.89
C THR A 28 2.10 -3.94 -2.77
N LEU A 29 0.85 -3.81 -3.25
CA LEU A 29 -0.10 -4.93 -3.32
C LEU A 29 0.08 -5.74 -4.61
N SER A 30 0.60 -5.09 -5.65
CA SER A 30 0.96 -5.69 -6.93
C SER A 30 2.37 -5.26 -7.32
N ALA A 31 3.12 -6.14 -7.98
CA ALA A 31 4.53 -5.94 -8.28
C ALA A 31 4.81 -5.05 -9.51
N ILE A 32 3.77 -4.42 -10.08
CA ILE A 32 3.86 -3.58 -11.27
C ILE A 32 3.42 -2.15 -10.99
N GLU A 33 3.77 -1.26 -11.92
CA GLU A 33 3.27 0.11 -12.01
C GLU A 33 2.23 0.19 -13.13
N GLY A 34 0.96 0.44 -12.81
CA GLY A 34 -0.13 0.38 -13.79
C GLY A 34 0.02 1.35 -14.97
N ILE A 35 0.57 2.55 -14.74
CA ILE A 35 0.81 3.54 -15.81
C ILE A 35 1.95 3.10 -16.74
N ASP A 36 2.97 2.44 -16.21
CA ASP A 36 4.10 1.95 -17.01
C ASP A 36 3.67 0.77 -17.90
N GLU A 37 2.85 -0.15 -17.37
CA GLU A 37 2.28 -1.24 -18.16
C GLU A 37 1.39 -0.72 -19.30
N LEU A 38 0.65 0.37 -19.08
CA LEU A 38 -0.09 1.04 -20.16
C LEU A 38 0.84 1.65 -21.22
N ALA A 39 1.97 2.23 -20.82
CA ALA A 39 2.96 2.77 -21.74
C ALA A 39 3.60 1.66 -22.57
N ARG A 40 3.82 0.48 -21.98
CA ARG A 40 4.32 -0.72 -22.67
C ARG A 40 3.37 -1.18 -23.78
N PHE A 41 2.06 -1.19 -23.55
CA PHE A 41 1.08 -1.49 -24.61
C PHE A 41 1.12 -0.53 -25.81
N LYS A 42 1.67 0.68 -25.62
CA LYS A 42 1.82 1.69 -26.68
C LYS A 42 3.25 1.80 -27.23
N GLY A 43 4.19 0.96 -26.76
CA GLY A 43 5.61 1.05 -27.14
C GLY A 43 6.32 2.32 -26.63
N LYS A 44 5.83 2.91 -25.54
CA LYS A 44 6.36 4.15 -24.91
C LYS A 44 7.03 3.92 -23.55
N GLU A 45 7.29 2.66 -23.22
CA GLU A 45 7.80 2.17 -21.93
C GLU A 45 8.99 2.99 -21.40
N TRP A 46 10.07 3.10 -22.19
CA TRP A 46 11.31 3.73 -21.72
C TRP A 46 11.12 5.16 -21.20
N ARG A 47 10.34 6.00 -21.90
CA ARG A 47 10.14 7.40 -21.50
C ARG A 47 9.26 7.52 -20.26
N VAL A 48 8.29 6.63 -20.09
CA VAL A 48 7.34 6.67 -18.98
C VAL A 48 7.99 6.10 -17.72
N SER A 49 8.68 4.97 -17.80
CA SER A 49 9.31 4.34 -16.63
C SER A 49 10.43 5.18 -16.03
N VAL A 50 11.23 5.88 -16.85
CA VAL A 50 12.25 6.82 -16.32
C VAL A 50 11.59 7.94 -15.51
N LEU A 51 10.44 8.44 -15.98
CA LEU A 51 9.70 9.48 -15.28
C LEU A 51 9.07 8.96 -13.98
N THR A 52 8.53 7.73 -14.00
CA THR A 52 7.98 7.05 -12.82
C THR A 52 9.05 6.84 -11.76
N GLN A 53 10.20 6.28 -12.14
CA GLN A 53 11.30 6.03 -11.21
C GLN A 53 11.76 7.31 -10.51
N LYS A 54 12.00 8.38 -11.28
CA LYS A 54 12.42 9.67 -10.73
C LYS A 54 11.40 10.29 -9.79
N ALA A 55 10.10 10.19 -10.11
CA ALA A 55 9.06 10.70 -9.24
C ALA A 55 9.00 9.89 -7.93
N MET A 56 9.01 8.56 -8.00
CA MET A 56 8.93 7.71 -6.82
C MET A 56 10.18 7.76 -5.94
N ASP A 57 11.36 8.01 -6.51
CA ASP A 57 12.60 8.26 -5.76
C ASP A 57 12.66 9.67 -5.13
N GLY A 58 11.74 10.57 -5.53
CA GLY A 58 11.62 11.93 -5.01
C GLY A 58 12.47 12.97 -5.75
N GLU A 59 12.97 12.64 -6.95
CA GLU A 59 13.72 13.57 -7.81
C GLU A 59 12.82 14.52 -8.61
N LEU A 60 11.57 14.13 -8.88
CA LEU A 60 10.57 14.91 -9.61
C LEU A 60 9.27 14.97 -8.83
N ASP A 61 8.52 16.07 -8.96
CA ASP A 61 7.16 16.12 -8.42
C ASP A 61 6.23 15.23 -9.25
N LEU A 62 5.42 14.43 -8.56
CA LEU A 62 4.50 13.49 -9.16
C LEU A 62 3.49 14.20 -10.08
N SER A 63 3.02 15.39 -9.70
CA SER A 63 2.06 16.17 -10.49
C SER A 63 2.60 16.61 -11.84
N ASP A 64 3.88 17.00 -11.89
CA ASP A 64 4.55 17.46 -13.11
C ASP A 64 4.75 16.34 -14.13
N VAL A 65 4.70 15.10 -13.65
CA VAL A 65 4.97 13.89 -14.41
C VAL A 65 3.69 13.15 -14.76
N TYR A 66 2.70 13.14 -13.87
CA TYR A 66 1.46 12.37 -14.00
C TYR A 66 0.70 12.70 -15.28
N GLY A 67 0.35 13.98 -15.48
CA GLY A 67 -0.36 14.42 -16.68
C GLY A 67 0.42 14.17 -17.96
N LYS A 68 1.75 14.33 -17.95
CA LYS A 68 2.61 14.06 -19.11
C LYS A 68 2.62 12.57 -19.48
N ARG A 69 2.60 11.66 -18.49
CA ARG A 69 2.51 10.21 -18.71
C ARG A 69 1.16 9.86 -19.35
N LEU A 70 0.05 10.33 -18.78
CA LEU A 70 -1.29 10.02 -19.30
C LEU A 70 -1.55 10.62 -20.69
N GLN A 71 -1.16 11.86 -20.94
CA GLN A 71 -1.28 12.49 -22.27
C GLN A 71 -0.50 11.73 -23.34
N ALA A 72 0.65 11.14 -22.99
CA ALA A 72 1.43 10.33 -23.91
C ALA A 72 0.75 8.98 -24.21
N ILE A 73 0.07 8.38 -23.23
CA ILE A 73 -0.53 7.05 -23.33
C ILE A 73 -1.89 7.10 -24.01
N ARG A 74 -2.78 8.01 -23.58
CA ARG A 74 -4.22 8.08 -23.91
C ARG A 74 -4.89 6.70 -23.76
N PRO A 75 -5.01 6.18 -22.52
CA PRO A 75 -5.44 4.81 -22.27
C PRO A 75 -6.92 4.61 -22.60
N THR A 76 -7.26 3.50 -23.25
CA THR A 76 -8.65 3.08 -23.48
C THR A 76 -9.15 2.24 -22.30
N ARG A 77 -10.48 2.14 -22.11
CA ARG A 77 -11.09 1.30 -21.07
C ARG A 77 -10.71 -0.18 -21.17
N GLY A 78 -10.59 -0.72 -22.38
CA GLY A 78 -10.12 -2.09 -22.59
C GLY A 78 -8.69 -2.30 -22.05
N GLN A 79 -7.83 -1.28 -22.15
CA GLN A 79 -6.50 -1.32 -21.55
C GLN A 79 -6.56 -1.22 -20.02
N LEU A 80 -7.48 -0.45 -19.45
CA LEU A 80 -7.70 -0.42 -17.99
C LEU A 80 -8.03 -1.80 -17.44
N LYS A 81 -8.96 -2.52 -18.08
CA LYS A 81 -9.30 -3.90 -17.67
C LYS A 81 -8.10 -4.84 -17.78
N ALA A 82 -7.25 -4.67 -18.80
CA ALA A 82 -6.02 -5.45 -18.90
C ALA A 82 -5.04 -5.15 -17.76
N ILE A 83 -4.99 -3.91 -17.26
CA ILE A 83 -4.21 -3.54 -16.07
C ILE A 83 -4.79 -4.18 -14.80
N GLU A 84 -6.11 -4.24 -14.66
CA GLU A 84 -6.74 -4.92 -13.53
C GLU A 84 -6.34 -6.40 -13.44
N GLU A 85 -6.39 -7.13 -14.56
CA GLU A 85 -5.96 -8.53 -14.59
C GLU A 85 -4.44 -8.66 -14.35
N ARG A 86 -3.64 -7.74 -14.90
CA ARG A 86 -2.20 -7.68 -14.62
C ARG A 86 -1.90 -7.49 -13.14
N TYR A 87 -2.65 -6.62 -12.44
CA TYR A 87 -2.48 -6.43 -11.00
C TYR A 87 -2.74 -7.73 -10.24
N TRP A 88 -3.76 -8.48 -10.66
CA TRP A 88 -4.05 -9.79 -10.07
C TRP A 88 -2.97 -10.84 -10.37
N ASP A 89 -2.52 -10.94 -11.62
CA ASP A 89 -1.50 -11.90 -12.05
C ASP A 89 -0.14 -11.65 -11.39
N THR A 90 0.10 -10.40 -10.97
CA THR A 90 1.35 -9.95 -10.33
C THR A 90 1.14 -9.53 -8.88
N ILE A 91 0.11 -10.09 -8.23
CA ILE A 91 -0.16 -9.88 -6.81
C ILE A 91 1.09 -10.20 -5.98
N VAL A 92 1.42 -9.33 -5.03
CA VAL A 92 2.55 -9.55 -4.12
C VAL A 92 2.27 -10.76 -3.22
N PRO A 93 3.26 -11.62 -2.94
CA PRO A 93 3.07 -12.78 -2.08
C PRO A 93 2.42 -12.41 -0.75
N ASP A 94 1.52 -13.29 -0.30
CA ASP A 94 0.72 -13.14 0.91
C ASP A 94 -0.25 -11.95 0.96
N ALA A 95 -0.39 -11.13 -0.09
CA ALA A 95 -1.28 -9.96 -0.06
C ALA A 95 -2.74 -10.32 0.27
N GLN A 96 -3.32 -11.30 -0.44
CA GLN A 96 -4.68 -11.78 -0.19
C GLN A 96 -4.83 -12.33 1.24
N ALA A 97 -3.93 -13.22 1.65
CA ALA A 97 -3.96 -13.84 2.98
C ALA A 97 -3.81 -12.80 4.10
N THR A 98 -2.98 -11.78 3.88
CA THR A 98 -2.76 -10.66 4.80
C THR A 98 -4.02 -9.83 4.95
N ILE A 99 -4.67 -9.43 3.84
CA ILE A 99 -5.91 -8.65 3.88
C ILE A 99 -7.02 -9.46 4.57
N ASP A 100 -7.15 -10.75 4.27
CA ASP A 100 -8.15 -11.61 4.90
C ASP A 100 -7.91 -11.77 6.41
N ALA A 101 -6.65 -11.95 6.83
CA ALA A 101 -6.29 -12.03 8.25
C ALA A 101 -6.54 -10.72 9.00
N LEU A 102 -6.20 -9.57 8.39
CA LEU A 102 -6.47 -8.25 8.97
C LEU A 102 -7.98 -8.04 9.16
N LYS A 103 -8.78 -8.37 8.15
CA LYS A 103 -10.25 -8.27 8.24
C LYS A 103 -10.82 -9.23 9.29
N TYR A 104 -10.34 -10.48 9.33
CA TYR A 104 -10.72 -11.45 10.36
C TYR A 104 -10.44 -10.94 11.78
N LEU A 105 -9.31 -10.23 11.95
CA LEU A 105 -8.90 -9.61 13.21
C LEU A 105 -9.61 -8.27 13.51
N GLY A 106 -10.61 -7.90 12.70
CA GLY A 106 -11.44 -6.71 12.91
C GLY A 106 -10.77 -5.40 12.47
N LYS A 107 -9.73 -5.45 11.65
CA LYS A 107 -9.05 -4.26 11.12
C LYS A 107 -9.80 -3.70 9.93
N GLN A 108 -9.78 -2.38 9.79
CA GLN A 108 -10.32 -1.70 8.62
C GLN A 108 -9.21 -1.52 7.60
N VAL A 109 -9.34 -2.19 6.46
CA VAL A 109 -8.35 -2.15 5.37
C VAL A 109 -8.80 -1.13 4.32
N PHE A 110 -7.84 -0.34 3.83
CA PHE A 110 -8.00 0.69 2.80
C PHE A 110 -6.90 0.57 1.76
N ILE A 111 -7.22 1.01 0.53
CA ILE A 111 -6.24 1.13 -0.56
C ILE A 111 -6.24 2.58 -1.01
N ILE A 112 -5.06 3.20 -1.01
CA ILE A 112 -4.85 4.56 -1.52
C ILE A 112 -3.71 4.53 -2.52
N SER A 113 -4.00 4.82 -3.79
CA SER A 113 -3.02 4.74 -4.85
C SER A 113 -2.98 5.98 -5.72
N GLY A 114 -1.81 6.31 -6.27
CA GLY A 114 -1.67 7.25 -7.39
C GLY A 114 -2.07 6.63 -8.73
N GLY A 115 -2.30 5.31 -8.79
CA GLY A 115 -2.75 4.59 -9.97
C GLY A 115 -4.16 4.96 -10.43
N LEU A 116 -4.58 4.32 -11.52
CA LEU A 116 -5.87 4.59 -12.17
C LEU A 116 -7.03 3.99 -11.38
N ALA A 117 -8.12 4.75 -11.22
CA ALA A 117 -9.21 4.36 -10.33
C ALA A 117 -9.95 3.09 -10.74
N GLU A 118 -10.26 2.90 -12.03
CA GLU A 118 -11.00 1.70 -12.47
C GLU A 118 -10.22 0.41 -12.18
N PRO A 119 -8.94 0.25 -12.61
CA PRO A 119 -8.17 -0.97 -12.34
C PRO A 119 -7.88 -1.20 -10.85
N VAL A 120 -7.51 -0.15 -10.12
CA VAL A 120 -7.20 -0.26 -8.67
C VAL A 120 -8.45 -0.66 -7.90
N ARG A 121 -9.63 -0.12 -8.26
CA ARG A 121 -10.89 -0.49 -7.62
C ARG A 121 -11.28 -1.93 -7.92
N GLY A 122 -11.19 -2.37 -9.17
CA GLY A 122 -11.50 -3.76 -9.53
C GLY A 122 -10.61 -4.75 -8.79
N PHE A 123 -9.29 -4.51 -8.80
CA PHE A 123 -8.31 -5.29 -8.07
C PHE A 123 -8.56 -5.30 -6.56
N GLY A 124 -8.77 -4.12 -5.94
CA GLY A 124 -9.00 -4.01 -4.50
C GLY A 124 -10.30 -4.67 -4.03
N VAL A 125 -11.38 -4.58 -4.82
CA VAL A 125 -12.64 -5.29 -4.52
C VAL A 125 -12.44 -6.80 -4.64
N ARG A 126 -11.67 -7.27 -5.63
CA ARG A 126 -11.32 -8.69 -5.78
C ARG A 126 -10.50 -9.21 -4.59
N LEU A 127 -9.64 -8.38 -4.01
CA LEU A 127 -8.93 -8.65 -2.74
C LEU A 127 -9.86 -8.65 -1.50
N GLY A 128 -11.11 -8.22 -1.65
CA GLY A 128 -12.09 -8.14 -0.58
C GLY A 128 -12.08 -6.82 0.19
N VAL A 129 -11.43 -5.77 -0.32
CA VAL A 129 -11.51 -4.42 0.26
C VAL A 129 -12.81 -3.74 -0.22
N PRO A 130 -13.61 -3.13 0.68
CA PRO A 130 -14.82 -2.43 0.28
C PRO A 130 -14.51 -1.28 -0.69
N ALA A 131 -15.35 -1.08 -1.72
CA ALA A 131 -15.10 -0.07 -2.75
C ALA A 131 -15.01 1.36 -2.17
N GLU A 132 -15.76 1.63 -1.10
CA GLU A 132 -15.74 2.89 -0.35
C GLU A 132 -14.44 3.12 0.43
N HIS A 133 -13.62 2.08 0.62
CA HIS A 133 -12.29 2.16 1.24
C HIS A 133 -11.15 2.25 0.21
N ILE A 134 -11.48 2.34 -1.08
CA ILE A 134 -10.50 2.45 -2.16
C ILE A 134 -10.51 3.88 -2.70
N ARG A 135 -9.33 4.50 -2.80
CA ARG A 135 -9.12 5.83 -3.39
C ARG A 135 -7.95 5.75 -4.38
N ALA A 136 -8.21 6.21 -5.60
CA ALA A 136 -7.28 6.22 -6.71
C ALA A 136 -7.64 7.36 -7.68
N VAL A 137 -6.78 7.67 -8.65
CA VAL A 137 -6.96 8.83 -9.53
C VAL A 137 -8.04 8.55 -10.57
N GLN A 138 -9.07 9.41 -10.62
CA GLN A 138 -10.17 9.31 -11.58
C GLN A 138 -9.72 9.85 -12.96
N LEU A 139 -10.10 9.13 -14.01
CA LEU A 139 -9.92 9.58 -15.39
C LEU A 139 -11.22 10.13 -15.95
N GLU A 140 -11.13 11.20 -16.74
CA GLU A 140 -12.26 11.74 -17.49
C GLU A 140 -12.20 11.28 -18.96
N TYR A 141 -13.30 10.69 -19.42
CA TYR A 141 -13.47 10.24 -20.80
C TYR A 141 -14.49 11.09 -21.54
N ASN A 142 -14.27 11.34 -22.83
CA ASN A 142 -15.26 12.02 -23.65
C ASN A 142 -16.46 11.10 -23.92
N GLU A 143 -17.58 11.37 -23.24
CA GLU A 143 -18.84 10.62 -23.36
C GLU A 143 -19.46 10.66 -24.77
N LEU A 144 -19.05 11.62 -25.62
CA LEU A 144 -19.50 11.74 -27.01
C LEU A 144 -18.63 10.93 -27.99
N SER A 145 -17.56 10.28 -27.51
CA SER A 145 -16.73 9.37 -28.30
C SER A 145 -17.04 7.90 -27.93
N GLY A 146 -17.78 7.19 -28.79
CA GLY A 146 -17.96 5.73 -28.71
C GLY A 146 -19.08 5.22 -27.78
N ASN A 147 -19.30 3.89 -27.80
CA ASN A 147 -20.40 3.20 -27.10
C ASN A 147 -20.12 3.05 -25.58
N TRP A 148 -20.31 4.14 -24.82
CA TRP A 148 -20.00 4.24 -23.38
C TRP A 148 -20.70 3.21 -22.46
N TRP A 149 -21.81 2.59 -22.90
CA TRP A 149 -22.58 1.58 -22.14
C TRP A 149 -22.04 0.14 -22.26
N ARG A 150 -21.00 -0.12 -23.06
CA ARG A 150 -20.48 -1.48 -23.32
C ARG A 150 -19.23 -1.85 -22.53
N TYR A 151 -19.23 -1.60 -21.23
CA TYR A 151 -18.11 -1.98 -20.34
C TYR A 151 -17.82 -3.49 -20.32
N TYR A 152 -18.83 -4.33 -20.57
CA TYR A 152 -18.74 -5.79 -20.48
C TYR A 152 -18.49 -6.52 -21.81
N GLU A 153 -18.29 -5.82 -22.93
CA GLU A 153 -18.08 -6.43 -24.25
C GLU A 153 -16.63 -6.20 -24.74
N PRO A 154 -15.72 -7.19 -24.59
CA PRO A 154 -14.30 -7.04 -24.92
C PRO A 154 -13.99 -7.00 -26.43
N SER A 155 -14.98 -7.25 -27.29
CA SER A 155 -14.77 -7.52 -28.72
C SER A 155 -14.85 -6.30 -29.63
N GLU A 156 -15.31 -5.14 -29.14
CA GLU A 156 -15.27 -3.90 -29.90
C GLU A 156 -14.04 -3.09 -29.47
N GLN A 157 -13.12 -2.84 -30.41
CA GLN A 157 -12.06 -1.85 -30.24
C GLN A 157 -12.71 -0.48 -30.00
N ALA A 158 -13.00 -0.18 -28.73
CA ALA A 158 -13.56 1.07 -28.31
C ALA A 158 -12.52 2.16 -28.59
N SER A 159 -12.71 2.90 -29.69
CA SER A 159 -11.96 4.06 -30.11
C SER A 159 -12.29 5.29 -29.26
N GLN A 160 -12.33 5.12 -27.94
CA GLN A 160 -12.61 6.17 -26.99
C GLN A 160 -11.32 6.92 -26.70
N SER A 161 -11.33 8.23 -26.95
CA SER A 161 -10.18 9.10 -26.72
C SER A 161 -10.21 9.65 -25.28
N TYR A 162 -9.16 9.36 -24.51
CA TYR A 162 -8.83 10.07 -23.27
C TYR A 162 -9.00 11.58 -23.44
N LEU A 163 -9.74 12.23 -22.53
CA LEU A 163 -9.94 13.68 -22.53
C LEU A 163 -8.98 14.33 -21.53
N ASP A 164 -9.08 13.97 -20.24
CA ASP A 164 -8.23 14.47 -19.16
C ASP A 164 -8.25 13.55 -17.91
N PHE A 165 -7.60 13.95 -16.81
CA PHE A 165 -7.74 13.32 -15.48
C PHE A 165 -8.25 14.34 -14.45
N ASP A 166 -8.95 13.89 -13.41
CA ASP A 166 -9.38 14.78 -12.33
C ASP A 166 -8.15 15.20 -11.50
N GLU A 167 -7.82 16.49 -11.51
CA GLU A 167 -6.75 17.07 -10.68
C GLU A 167 -7.16 17.01 -9.20
N GLY A 168 -6.96 15.84 -8.59
CA GLY A 168 -7.27 15.58 -7.18
C GLY A 168 -6.02 15.46 -6.30
N PRO A 169 -6.19 15.31 -4.97
CA PRO A 169 -5.07 15.18 -4.04
C PRO A 169 -4.07 14.08 -4.48
N LEU A 170 -4.55 12.94 -4.99
CA LEU A 170 -3.70 11.79 -5.36
C LEU A 170 -2.74 12.02 -6.52
N THR A 171 -2.86 13.14 -7.23
CA THR A 171 -1.98 13.49 -8.35
C THR A 171 -0.77 14.32 -7.88
N VAL A 172 -0.77 14.78 -6.61
CA VAL A 172 0.33 15.49 -5.97
C VAL A 172 0.99 14.64 -4.87
N SER A 173 2.27 14.87 -4.61
CA SER A 173 3.08 14.09 -3.65
C SER A 173 2.52 14.05 -2.22
N ASN A 174 1.71 15.03 -1.80
CA ASN A 174 1.05 15.08 -0.48
C ASN A 174 -0.41 14.57 -0.48
N GLY A 175 -0.88 13.99 -1.58
CA GLY A 175 -2.27 13.58 -1.79
C GLY A 175 -2.81 12.56 -0.83
N LYS A 176 -2.02 11.49 -0.64
CA LYS A 176 -2.37 10.36 0.21
C LYS A 176 -2.66 10.83 1.64
N SER A 177 -1.89 11.79 2.15
CA SER A 177 -2.08 12.39 3.48
C SER A 177 -3.43 13.08 3.66
N ALA A 178 -3.90 13.80 2.63
CA ALA A 178 -5.21 14.47 2.67
C ALA A 178 -6.35 13.45 2.70
N ILE A 179 -6.22 12.36 1.94
CA ILE A 179 -7.21 11.29 1.88
C ILE A 179 -7.24 10.45 3.14
N ILE A 180 -6.07 10.13 3.72
CA ILE A 180 -6.03 9.48 5.04
C ILE A 180 -6.77 10.34 6.05
N ARG A 181 -6.51 11.65 6.10
CA ARG A 181 -7.24 12.56 7.00
C ARG A 181 -8.74 12.57 6.74
N GLU A 182 -9.18 12.56 5.49
CA GLU A 182 -10.59 12.50 5.11
C GLU A 182 -11.25 11.19 5.58
N LEU A 183 -10.66 10.05 5.22
CA LEU A 183 -11.19 8.72 5.54
C LEU A 183 -11.20 8.44 7.04
N THR A 184 -10.31 9.08 7.80
CA THR A 184 -10.18 8.92 9.25
C THR A 184 -10.92 9.95 10.08
N ARG A 185 -11.56 10.99 9.50
CA ARG A 185 -12.26 12.05 10.27
C ARG A 185 -13.24 11.52 11.32
N GLU A 186 -13.99 10.49 10.96
CA GLU A 186 -15.03 9.89 11.80
C GLU A 186 -14.60 8.53 12.39
N ARG A 187 -13.38 8.09 12.11
CA ARG A 187 -12.86 6.79 12.54
C ARG A 187 -11.91 7.00 13.71
N ARG A 188 -11.93 6.07 14.64
CA ARG A 188 -11.01 6.04 15.78
C ARG A 188 -10.12 4.83 15.65
N GLY A 189 -8.87 5.00 16.08
CA GLY A 189 -7.89 3.92 16.10
C GLY A 189 -6.54 4.37 15.54
N ARG A 190 -5.52 3.52 15.73
CA ARG A 190 -4.17 3.82 15.24
C ARG A 190 -4.04 3.48 13.76
N ILE A 191 -3.29 4.30 13.05
CA ILE A 191 -3.17 4.24 11.59
C ILE A 191 -1.81 3.64 11.23
N MET A 192 -1.84 2.56 10.44
CA MET A 192 -0.67 2.00 9.78
C MET A 192 -0.77 2.24 8.28
N MET A 193 0.28 2.78 7.66
CA MET A 193 0.39 2.92 6.21
C MET A 193 1.55 2.08 5.68
N ILE A 194 1.30 1.36 4.59
CA ILE A 194 2.26 0.52 3.89
C ILE A 194 2.40 1.03 2.45
N GLY A 195 3.62 1.32 2.02
CA GLY A 195 3.92 1.71 0.64
C GLY A 195 5.41 1.72 0.32
N ASP A 196 5.79 1.68 -0.95
CA ASP A 196 7.19 1.63 -1.41
C ASP A 196 7.78 3.02 -1.72
N GLY A 197 6.93 3.99 -2.06
CA GLY A 197 7.34 5.24 -2.70
C GLY A 197 7.50 6.45 -1.76
N SER A 198 8.11 7.51 -2.29
CA SER A 198 8.20 8.80 -1.61
C SER A 198 6.83 9.46 -1.38
N SER A 199 5.85 9.21 -2.25
CA SER A 199 4.46 9.66 -2.07
C SER A 199 3.81 9.06 -0.82
N ASP A 200 4.17 7.82 -0.49
CA ASP A 200 3.69 7.09 0.68
C ASP A 200 4.40 7.57 1.93
N LEU A 201 5.72 7.76 1.85
CA LEU A 201 6.51 8.33 2.93
C LEU A 201 6.02 9.71 3.35
N ALA A 202 5.48 10.51 2.43
CA ALA A 202 4.88 11.81 2.74
C ALA A 202 3.66 11.71 3.70
N THR A 203 3.08 10.53 3.88
CA THR A 203 2.02 10.26 4.87
C THR A 203 2.53 10.10 6.30
N ARG A 204 3.84 9.93 6.50
CA ARG A 204 4.46 9.72 7.83
C ARG A 204 3.97 10.68 8.91
N PRO A 205 3.75 11.99 8.68
CA PRO A 205 3.26 12.92 9.70
C PRO A 205 1.80 12.74 10.10
N VAL A 206 1.01 11.95 9.36
CA VAL A 206 -0.44 11.75 9.59
C VAL A 206 -0.81 10.33 10.02
N VAL A 207 0.18 9.44 10.15
CA VAL A 207 0.00 8.04 10.53
C VAL A 207 0.80 7.73 11.79
N ASP A 208 0.37 6.73 12.55
CA ASP A 208 1.06 6.28 13.76
C ASP A 208 2.28 5.41 13.46
N LEU A 209 2.22 4.65 12.37
CA LEU A 209 3.32 3.83 11.88
C LEU A 209 3.35 3.82 10.35
N PHE A 210 4.50 4.20 9.79
CA PHE A 210 4.76 4.06 8.37
C PHE A 210 5.70 2.88 8.12
N VAL A 211 5.24 1.93 7.31
CA VAL A 211 5.97 0.74 6.88
C VAL A 211 6.38 0.93 5.42
N GLY A 212 7.68 1.14 5.19
CA GLY A 212 8.24 1.14 3.84
C GLY A 212 8.31 -0.29 3.30
N PHE A 213 7.76 -0.54 2.12
CA PHE A 213 7.79 -1.85 1.49
C PHE A 213 8.82 -1.88 0.35
N GLY A 214 9.93 -2.59 0.57
CA GLY A 214 11.02 -2.74 -0.39
C GLY A 214 11.05 -4.09 -1.11
N GLY A 215 10.05 -4.95 -0.90
CA GLY A 215 10.02 -6.30 -1.44
C GLY A 215 9.90 -6.39 -2.96
N VAL A 216 9.38 -5.34 -3.60
CA VAL A 216 9.32 -5.21 -5.07
C VAL A 216 10.41 -4.24 -5.56
N VAL A 217 10.40 -3.00 -5.06
CA VAL A 217 11.42 -1.99 -5.35
C VAL A 217 11.97 -1.40 -4.05
N ALA A 218 13.25 -1.62 -3.78
CA ALA A 218 13.90 -1.03 -2.61
C ALA A 218 14.37 0.40 -2.93
N ARG A 219 13.80 1.39 -2.23
CA ARG A 219 14.17 2.82 -2.37
C ARG A 219 14.89 3.29 -1.10
N GLU A 220 16.14 3.73 -1.24
CA GLU A 220 16.97 4.16 -0.10
C GLU A 220 16.32 5.31 0.68
N ASN A 221 15.73 6.29 -0.01
CA ASN A 221 15.03 7.41 0.63
C ASN A 221 13.88 6.95 1.55
N VAL A 222 13.17 5.88 1.17
CA VAL A 222 12.07 5.32 1.97
C VAL A 222 12.62 4.46 3.10
N LYS A 223 13.61 3.63 2.82
CA LYS A 223 14.32 2.80 3.81
C LYS A 223 14.90 3.62 4.96
N ASP A 224 15.54 4.75 4.66
CA ASP A 224 16.19 5.59 5.66
C ASP A 224 15.20 6.33 6.57
N LYS A 225 13.99 6.61 6.06
CA LYS A 225 13.02 7.50 6.73
C LYS A 225 11.81 6.76 7.30
N ALA A 226 11.56 5.52 6.90
CA ALA A 226 10.47 4.72 7.44
C ALA A 226 10.67 4.38 8.93
N ASP A 227 9.57 4.05 9.61
CA ASP A 227 9.64 3.52 10.97
C ASP A 227 10.07 2.05 10.96
N VAL A 228 9.54 1.33 9.96
CA VAL A 228 9.81 -0.06 9.65
C VAL A 228 10.01 -0.19 8.15
N PHE A 229 10.95 -1.03 7.72
CA PHE A 229 11.20 -1.32 6.31
C PHE A 229 11.21 -2.83 6.05
N VAL A 230 10.26 -3.30 5.25
CA VAL A 230 10.14 -4.72 4.86
C VAL A 230 10.95 -4.96 3.59
N GLN A 231 12.00 -5.77 3.67
CA GLN A 231 12.90 -6.02 2.52
C GLN A 231 12.47 -7.24 1.70
N VAL A 232 11.74 -8.17 2.31
CA VAL A 232 11.28 -9.40 1.66
C VAL A 232 10.05 -9.12 0.78
N ASN A 233 9.94 -9.85 -0.32
CA ASN A 233 8.78 -9.82 -1.20
C ASN A 233 7.61 -10.64 -0.62
N SER A 234 7.09 -10.19 0.53
CA SER A 234 5.91 -10.74 1.19
C SER A 234 5.26 -9.69 2.09
N LEU A 235 3.93 -9.64 2.10
CA LEU A 235 3.15 -8.81 3.02
C LEU A 235 2.79 -9.50 4.34
N ALA A 236 3.21 -10.75 4.54
CA ALA A 236 2.83 -11.53 5.72
C ALA A 236 3.22 -10.83 7.05
N SER A 237 4.36 -10.14 7.07
CA SER A 237 4.86 -9.42 8.25
C SER A 237 3.94 -8.29 8.74
N ILE A 238 3.04 -7.80 7.89
CA ILE A 238 2.08 -6.75 8.26
C ILE A 238 1.11 -7.23 9.34
N VAL A 239 0.67 -8.50 9.30
CA VAL A 239 -0.31 -9.05 10.25
C VAL A 239 0.20 -9.03 11.70
N PRO A 240 1.38 -9.60 12.04
CA PRO A 240 1.90 -9.54 13.40
C PRO A 240 2.22 -8.11 13.86
N MET A 241 2.73 -7.26 12.96
CA MET A 241 2.99 -5.85 13.30
C MET A 241 1.69 -5.09 13.63
N ALA A 242 0.61 -5.35 12.89
CA ALA A 242 -0.67 -4.66 13.08
C ALA A 242 -1.42 -5.14 14.33
N CYS A 243 -1.31 -6.42 14.67
CA CYS A 243 -2.22 -7.07 15.60
C CYS A 243 -1.58 -7.59 16.90
N GLY A 244 -0.25 -7.68 16.97
CA GLY A 244 0.48 -8.11 18.16
C GLY A 244 0.09 -9.52 18.63
N PHE A 245 0.50 -9.87 19.86
CA PHE A 245 0.24 -11.20 20.41
C PHE A 245 -1.26 -11.50 20.58
N GLN A 246 -2.06 -10.51 20.95
CA GLN A 246 -3.52 -10.68 21.04
C GLN A 246 -4.16 -11.06 19.70
N GLY A 247 -3.61 -10.57 18.59
CA GLY A 247 -3.99 -11.02 17.26
C GLY A 247 -3.61 -12.48 17.01
N TYR A 248 -2.40 -12.86 17.40
CA TYR A 248 -1.92 -14.23 17.25
C TYR A 248 -2.82 -15.24 17.96
N ALA A 249 -3.18 -14.96 19.21
CA ALA A 249 -4.07 -15.83 19.99
C ALA A 249 -5.44 -16.05 19.33
N LYS A 250 -5.94 -15.07 18.56
CA LYS A 250 -7.21 -15.17 17.83
C LYS A 250 -7.12 -15.97 16.53
N VAL A 251 -5.95 -16.02 15.89
CA VAL A 251 -5.77 -16.76 14.64
C VAL A 251 -5.38 -18.22 14.84
N LEU A 252 -5.05 -18.64 16.06
CA LEU A 252 -4.72 -20.04 16.37
C LEU A 252 -5.86 -20.98 15.91
N ASN A 253 -5.47 -22.04 15.19
CA ASN A 253 -6.38 -23.03 14.59
C ASN A 253 -7.36 -22.44 13.55
N THR A 254 -7.04 -21.28 12.97
CA THR A 254 -7.76 -20.70 11.84
C THR A 254 -6.91 -20.74 10.58
N PRO A 255 -7.49 -20.59 9.38
CA PRO A 255 -6.71 -20.45 8.14
C PRO A 255 -5.71 -19.28 8.13
N HIS A 256 -5.90 -18.29 9.03
CA HIS A 256 -5.05 -17.10 9.13
C HIS A 256 -3.79 -17.31 9.99
N GLN A 257 -3.66 -18.45 10.67
CA GLN A 257 -2.47 -18.76 11.47
C GLN A 257 -1.20 -18.77 10.62
N ALA A 258 -1.27 -19.40 9.44
CA ALA A 258 -0.12 -19.60 8.57
C ALA A 258 0.51 -18.27 8.11
N VAL A 259 -0.30 -17.31 7.66
CA VAL A 259 0.22 -15.99 7.25
C VAL A 259 0.77 -15.20 8.44
N PHE A 260 0.18 -15.35 9.63
CA PHE A 260 0.69 -14.71 10.84
C PHE A 260 2.06 -15.26 11.22
N GLU A 261 2.23 -16.58 11.21
CA GLU A 261 3.50 -17.25 11.53
C GLU A 261 4.57 -16.98 10.47
N HIS A 262 4.19 -16.95 9.20
CA HIS A 262 5.07 -16.55 8.11
C HIS A 262 5.59 -15.12 8.32
N GLY A 263 4.69 -14.20 8.71
CA GLY A 263 5.07 -12.84 9.05
C GLY A 263 6.02 -12.74 10.25
N LEU A 264 5.81 -13.55 11.29
CA LEU A 264 6.73 -13.62 12.43
C LEU A 264 8.10 -14.19 12.04
N ALA A 265 8.15 -15.15 11.12
CA ALA A 265 9.40 -15.70 10.61
C ALA A 265 10.23 -14.61 9.92
N HIS A 266 9.64 -13.85 9.00
CA HIS A 266 10.32 -12.73 8.33
C HIS A 266 10.90 -11.68 9.31
N ILE A 267 10.18 -11.41 10.40
CA ILE A 267 10.66 -10.47 11.44
C ILE A 267 11.85 -11.07 12.21
N ARG A 268 11.80 -12.37 12.54
CA ARG A 268 12.88 -13.08 13.24
C ARG A 268 14.12 -13.26 12.39
N ASP A 269 13.95 -13.46 11.08
CA ASP A 269 15.04 -13.66 10.12
C ASP A 269 15.68 -12.32 9.68
N HIS A 270 15.33 -11.21 10.35
CA HIS A 270 15.86 -9.86 10.10
C HIS A 270 15.57 -9.32 8.69
N GLU A 271 14.53 -9.83 8.03
CA GLU A 271 14.06 -9.35 6.74
C GLU A 271 13.18 -8.09 6.86
N VAL A 272 12.80 -7.75 8.10
CA VAL A 272 12.11 -6.51 8.47
C VAL A 272 13.04 -5.64 9.33
N LEU A 273 13.43 -4.49 8.81
CA LEU A 273 14.26 -3.52 9.52
C LEU A 273 13.38 -2.62 10.38
N MET A 274 13.66 -2.55 11.67
CA MET A 274 12.98 -1.64 12.59
C MET A 274 14.01 -0.85 13.39
N ARG A 275 13.65 0.36 13.84
CA ARG A 275 14.46 1.08 14.83
C ARG A 275 14.57 0.22 16.10
N SER A 276 15.73 0.24 16.76
CA SER A 276 16.01 -0.66 17.90
C SER A 276 14.96 -0.55 19.02
N GLU A 277 14.46 0.65 19.29
CA GLU A 277 13.41 0.89 20.29
C GLU A 277 12.07 0.23 19.94
N LEU A 278 11.70 0.25 18.64
CA LEU A 278 10.49 -0.39 18.13
C LEU A 278 10.63 -1.92 18.13
N MET A 279 11.81 -2.44 17.74
CA MET A 279 12.07 -3.88 17.77
C MET A 279 11.98 -4.42 19.20
N GLN A 280 12.60 -3.74 20.17
CA GLN A 280 12.50 -4.13 21.58
C GLN A 280 11.06 -4.08 22.11
N ALA A 281 10.29 -3.08 21.69
CA ALA A 281 8.86 -2.99 22.04
C ALA A 281 8.07 -4.17 21.48
N PHE A 282 8.30 -4.52 20.21
CA PHE A 282 7.66 -5.64 19.53
C PHE A 282 8.02 -6.98 20.18
N GLU A 283 9.31 -7.26 20.39
CA GLU A 283 9.77 -8.51 21.02
C GLU A 283 9.18 -8.68 22.42
N LYS A 284 9.13 -7.60 23.20
CA LYS A 284 8.57 -7.63 24.56
C LYS A 284 7.08 -7.95 24.58
N GLU A 285 6.31 -7.54 23.57
CA GLU A 285 4.89 -7.88 23.44
C GLU A 285 4.68 -9.38 23.22
N PHE A 286 5.55 -10.03 22.44
CA PHE A 286 5.49 -11.46 22.19
C PHE A 286 6.13 -12.30 23.31
N GLN A 287 7.09 -11.77 24.07
CA GLN A 287 7.67 -12.46 25.24
C GLN A 287 6.78 -12.45 26.48
N ARG A 288 6.05 -11.34 26.73
CA ARG A 288 5.23 -11.15 27.94
C ARG A 288 4.09 -12.17 28.13
N ASN A 289 3.78 -12.95 27.11
CA ASN A 289 2.64 -13.85 27.09
C ASN A 289 3.05 -15.31 26.78
N GLU A 290 4.36 -15.62 26.80
CA GLU A 290 4.89 -17.00 26.82
C GLU A 290 5.08 -17.56 28.25
N ASP A 291 5.01 -16.69 29.27
CA ASP A 291 5.03 -17.00 30.71
C ASP A 291 3.61 -17.14 31.30
#